data_AF-A0A831PVG8-F1
#
_entry.id   AF-A0A831PVG8-F1
#
_cell.length_a   1.000
_cell.length_b   1.000
_cell.length_c   1.000
_cell.angle_alpha   90.00
_cell.angle_beta   90.00
_cell.angle_gamma   90.00
#
_symmetry.space_group_name_H-M   'P 1'
#
loop_
_entity.id
_entity.type
_entity.pdbx_description
1 polymer ?
#
loop_
_entity_poly.entity_id
_entity_poly.type
_entity_poly.pdbx_seq_one_letter_code
_entity_poly.pdbx_strand_id
1 'polypeptide(L)'
;MENPGSQDDLFRRYLTRGLPEAEQAGLADRLLRDAELSDELGEFEAEWIDARARGELSHAEAAQVDAYLAQTGQQHRLATARRFAAASSPARRRTRMPLWLAAAAAVIIGIMAWRWTARVATPPTSVATTPSPAAAQAFAVLLAPGTRSDEPRRVMLPPGTQEVEWKLALDAPLPPGEYSIRVQSQAGQTVASRTVTAAADATSLSIHLLARDLAPGSYRILLAPAANPDDLVNAYTFVLHAAP
;
A
#
# COMPACT_ATOMS: atom_id res chain seq x y z
N MET A 1 35.70 7.05 -3.79
CA MET A 1 35.27 6.18 -2.66
C MET A 1 34.95 7.10 -1.50
N GLU A 2 33.75 7.66 -1.51
CA GLU A 2 33.20 8.29 -0.31
C GLU A 2 32.96 7.20 0.75
N ASN A 3 33.31 7.48 1.99
CA ASN A 3 33.14 6.54 3.08
C ASN A 3 31.65 6.55 3.45
N PRO A 4 30.90 5.46 3.26
CA PRO A 4 29.44 5.44 3.48
C PRO A 4 29.05 5.90 4.90
N GLY A 5 29.92 5.67 5.90
CA GLY A 5 29.71 6.17 7.26
C GLY A 5 29.72 7.70 7.40
N SER A 6 30.18 8.46 6.40
CA SER A 6 30.17 9.93 6.43
C SER A 6 28.81 10.51 6.08
N GLN A 7 28.04 9.85 5.22
CA GLN A 7 26.74 10.35 4.77
C GLN A 7 25.64 9.99 5.76
N ASP A 8 25.67 8.77 6.29
CA ASP A 8 24.76 8.34 7.37
C ASP A 8 24.89 9.22 8.61
N ASP A 9 26.12 9.62 8.99
CA ASP A 9 26.34 10.55 10.11
C ASP A 9 25.79 11.94 9.78
N LEU A 10 25.95 12.41 8.54
CA LEU A 10 25.38 13.68 8.09
C LEU A 10 23.84 13.67 8.19
N PHE A 11 23.19 12.63 7.67
CA PHE A 11 21.74 12.46 7.74
C PHE A 11 21.24 12.34 9.17
N ARG A 12 21.94 11.56 10.02
CA ARG A 12 21.62 11.45 11.43
C ARG A 12 21.69 12.80 12.14
N ARG A 13 22.76 13.57 11.93
CA ARG A 13 22.91 14.92 12.50
C ARG A 13 21.87 15.89 11.95
N TYR A 14 21.49 15.78 10.69
CA TYR A 14 20.43 16.58 10.10
C TYR A 14 19.07 16.30 10.73
N LEU A 15 18.65 15.02 10.81
CA LEU A 15 17.38 14.60 11.40
C LEU A 15 17.28 14.95 12.90
N THR A 16 18.40 14.83 13.63
CA THR A 16 18.46 15.17 15.06
C THR A 16 18.70 16.66 15.34
N ARG A 17 18.77 17.51 14.31
CA ARG A 17 19.11 18.94 14.40
C ARG A 17 20.45 19.23 15.11
N GLY A 18 21.40 18.31 14.97
CA GLY A 18 22.77 18.44 15.48
C GLY A 18 23.74 19.15 14.53
N LEU A 19 23.30 19.51 13.31
CA LEU A 19 24.10 20.30 12.38
C LEU A 19 24.09 21.80 12.75
N PRO A 20 25.20 22.53 12.53
CA PRO A 20 25.19 23.99 12.57
C PRO A 20 24.13 24.56 11.62
N GLU A 21 23.49 25.66 11.98
CA GLU A 21 22.38 26.25 11.22
C GLU A 21 22.75 26.54 9.74
N ALA A 22 23.98 27.00 9.48
CA ALA A 22 24.47 27.23 8.13
C ALA A 22 24.60 25.94 7.30
N GLU A 23 25.07 24.85 7.91
CA GLU A 23 25.18 23.55 7.24
C GLU A 23 23.79 22.92 7.03
N GLN A 24 22.89 23.08 8.01
CA GLN A 24 21.51 22.62 7.91
C GLN A 24 20.78 23.32 6.76
N ALA A 25 20.91 24.64 6.64
CA ALA A 25 20.33 25.40 5.53
C ALA A 25 20.91 24.97 4.17
N GLY A 26 22.23 24.74 4.11
CA GLY A 26 22.90 24.25 2.90
C GLY A 26 22.42 22.85 2.49
N LEU A 27 22.27 21.93 3.44
CA LEU A 27 21.75 20.59 3.16
C LEU A 27 20.27 20.62 2.77
N ALA A 28 19.46 21.48 3.39
CA ALA A 28 18.05 21.66 3.03
C ALA A 28 17.88 22.18 1.59
N ASP A 29 18.67 23.19 1.17
CA ASP A 29 18.65 23.69 -0.22
C ASP A 29 19.09 22.60 -1.22
N ARG A 30 20.07 21.76 -0.85
CA ARG A 30 20.46 20.60 -1.66
C ARG A 30 19.34 19.58 -1.80
N LEU A 31 18.72 19.18 -0.69
CA LEU A 31 17.59 18.22 -0.68
C LEU A 31 16.40 18.70 -1.53
N LEU A 32 16.19 20.02 -1.63
CA LEU A 32 15.14 20.59 -2.48
C LEU A 32 15.46 20.53 -3.98
N ARG A 33 16.75 20.54 -4.35
CA ARG A 33 17.21 20.55 -5.75
C ARG A 33 17.58 19.17 -6.27
N ASP A 34 18.00 18.29 -5.38
CA ASP A 34 18.51 16.96 -5.67
C ASP A 34 17.52 15.91 -5.17
N ALA A 35 16.72 15.38 -6.10
CA ALA A 35 15.72 14.38 -5.80
C ALA A 35 16.34 13.06 -5.31
N GLU A 36 17.53 12.70 -5.83
CA GLU A 36 18.22 11.47 -5.44
C GLU A 36 18.69 11.56 -3.98
N LEU A 37 19.27 12.70 -3.58
CA LEU A 37 19.66 12.94 -2.18
C LEU A 37 18.44 12.94 -1.23
N SER A 38 17.30 13.45 -1.69
CA SER A 38 16.04 13.42 -0.92
C SER A 38 15.53 11.99 -0.73
N ASP A 39 15.60 11.16 -1.77
CA ASP A 39 15.20 9.75 -1.70
C ASP A 39 16.14 8.97 -0.77
N GLU A 40 17.46 9.18 -0.87
CA GLU A 40 18.46 8.58 0.03
C GLU A 40 18.22 8.95 1.50
N LEU A 41 17.89 10.21 1.80
CA LEU A 41 17.54 10.62 3.16
C LEU A 41 16.27 9.91 3.66
N GLY A 42 15.28 9.73 2.79
CA GLY A 42 14.04 9.02 3.10
C GLY A 42 14.26 7.53 3.38
N GLU A 43 15.13 6.87 2.58
CA GLU A 43 15.55 5.49 2.80
C GLU A 43 16.31 5.34 4.12
N PHE A 44 17.28 6.22 4.38
CA PHE A 44 18.01 6.25 5.65
C PHE A 44 17.07 6.43 6.86
N GLU A 45 16.11 7.35 6.78
CA GLU A 45 15.12 7.54 7.85
C GLU A 45 14.29 6.26 8.09
N ALA A 46 13.84 5.61 7.02
CA ALA A 46 13.07 4.36 7.11
C ALA A 46 13.89 3.23 7.77
N GLU A 47 15.13 3.03 7.33
CA GLU A 47 16.04 2.03 7.92
C GLU A 47 16.32 2.31 9.40
N TRP A 48 16.50 3.58 9.77
CA TRP A 48 16.77 3.99 11.15
C TRP A 48 15.57 3.72 12.07
N ILE A 49 14.35 3.96 11.58
CA ILE A 49 13.09 3.62 12.29
C ILE A 49 12.92 2.09 12.40
N ASP A 50 13.25 1.33 11.36
CA ASP A 50 13.13 -0.12 11.38
C ASP A 50 14.18 -0.77 12.30
N ALA A 51 15.40 -0.27 12.33
CA ALA A 51 16.43 -0.68 13.29
C ALA A 51 15.97 -0.39 14.74
N ARG A 52 15.31 0.76 14.98
CA ARG A 52 14.69 1.09 16.26
C ARG A 52 13.57 0.13 16.64
N ALA A 53 12.75 -0.28 15.67
CA ALA A 53 11.65 -1.22 15.87
C ALA A 53 12.14 -2.64 16.19
N ARG A 54 13.23 -3.07 15.57
CA ARG A 54 13.90 -4.37 15.82
C ARG A 54 14.74 -4.40 17.09
N GLY A 55 15.04 -3.24 17.70
CA GLY A 55 15.88 -3.15 18.88
C GLY A 55 17.37 -3.32 18.59
N GLU A 56 17.81 -2.96 17.39
CA GLU A 56 19.22 -3.06 16.94
C GLU A 56 20.03 -1.80 17.28
N LEU A 57 19.36 -0.69 17.56
CA LEU A 57 20.00 0.57 17.94
C LEU A 57 20.52 0.55 19.39
N SER A 58 21.62 1.26 19.63
CA SER A 58 22.06 1.54 20.99
C SER A 58 21.01 2.36 21.76
N HIS A 59 21.07 2.35 23.10
CA HIS A 59 20.11 3.11 23.92
C HIS A 59 20.13 4.62 23.62
N ALA A 60 21.31 5.18 23.33
CA ALA A 60 21.46 6.59 22.98
C ALA A 60 20.82 6.91 21.62
N GLU A 61 21.06 6.10 20.60
CA GLU A 61 20.44 6.26 19.28
C GLU A 61 18.93 6.04 19.32
N ALA A 62 18.46 5.06 20.10
CA ALA A 62 17.04 4.81 20.27
C ALA A 62 16.30 6.02 20.86
N ALA A 63 16.91 6.70 21.84
CA ALA A 63 16.36 7.92 22.42
C ALA A 63 16.31 9.08 21.40
N GLN A 64 17.30 9.17 20.50
CA GLN A 64 17.31 10.17 19.42
C GLN A 64 16.17 9.94 18.42
N VAL A 65 15.93 8.69 18.00
CA VAL A 65 14.80 8.34 17.12
C VAL A 65 13.47 8.68 17.80
N ASP A 66 13.31 8.29 19.07
CA ASP A 66 12.07 8.51 19.80
C ASP A 66 11.78 10.03 19.95
N ALA A 67 12.80 10.84 20.22
CA ALA A 67 12.69 12.31 20.28
C ALA A 67 12.34 12.93 18.92
N TYR A 68 13.02 12.48 17.85
CA TYR A 68 12.74 12.91 16.48
C TYR A 68 11.29 12.62 16.09
N LEU A 69 10.80 11.39 16.30
CA LEU A 69 9.44 10.99 15.97
C LEU A 69 8.38 11.72 16.81
N ALA A 70 8.69 12.05 18.06
CA ALA A 70 7.81 12.88 18.88
C ALA A 70 7.74 14.32 18.36
N GLN A 71 8.86 14.88 17.91
CA GLN A 71 8.92 16.24 17.37
C GLN A 71 8.21 16.37 16.02
N THR A 72 8.30 15.36 15.14
CA THR A 72 7.67 15.37 13.81
C THR A 72 6.24 14.84 13.81
N GLY A 73 5.75 14.30 14.93
CA GLY A 73 4.43 13.67 15.02
C GLY A 73 4.35 12.30 14.32
N GLN A 74 5.48 11.70 13.95
CA GLN A 74 5.52 10.46 13.16
C GLN A 74 5.47 9.17 14.00
N GLN A 75 5.06 9.22 15.27
CA GLN A 75 5.02 8.06 16.18
C GLN A 75 4.29 6.82 15.61
N HIS A 76 3.29 7.02 14.75
CA HIS A 76 2.59 5.93 14.05
C HIS A 76 3.50 5.05 13.18
N ARG A 77 4.56 5.60 12.54
CA ARG A 77 5.49 4.83 11.69
C ARG A 77 6.22 3.78 12.52
N LEU A 78 6.68 4.15 13.71
CA LEU A 78 7.33 3.23 14.63
C LEU A 78 6.37 2.15 15.13
N ALA A 79 5.10 2.47 15.38
CA ALA A 79 4.10 1.47 15.75
C ALA A 79 3.87 0.44 14.63
N THR A 80 3.79 0.90 13.38
CA THR A 80 3.68 0.04 12.20
C THR A 80 4.95 -0.82 12.02
N ALA A 81 6.13 -0.21 12.05
CA ALA A 81 7.41 -0.93 11.96
C ALA A 81 7.56 -2.01 13.04
N ARG A 82 7.11 -1.73 14.28
CA ARG A 82 7.10 -2.74 15.36
C ARG A 82 6.19 -3.92 15.07
N ARG A 83 5.01 -3.69 14.48
CA ARG A 83 4.10 -4.78 14.06
C ARG A 83 4.75 -5.63 12.98
N PHE A 84 5.39 -5.00 11.99
CA PHE A 84 6.14 -5.71 10.96
C PHE A 84 7.31 -6.50 11.54
N ALA A 85 8.13 -5.90 12.42
CA ALA A 85 9.25 -6.57 13.08
C ALA A 85 8.80 -7.76 13.95
N ALA A 86 7.64 -7.65 14.61
CA ALA A 86 7.06 -8.75 15.39
C ALA A 86 6.59 -9.91 14.49
N ALA A 87 6.03 -9.61 13.31
CA ALA A 87 5.61 -10.61 12.34
C ALA A 87 6.81 -11.25 11.60
N SER A 88 7.86 -10.46 11.33
CA SER A 88 9.03 -10.88 10.56
C SER A 88 10.15 -11.46 11.41
N SER A 89 10.08 -11.37 12.73
CA SER A 89 10.96 -12.16 13.60
C SER A 89 10.49 -13.61 13.54
N PRO A 90 11.12 -14.50 12.74
CA PRO A 90 10.90 -15.92 12.95
C PRO A 90 11.29 -16.14 14.40
N ALA A 91 10.32 -16.57 15.24
CA ALA A 91 10.61 -16.92 16.61
C ALA A 91 11.91 -17.70 16.57
N ARG A 92 12.99 -17.14 17.14
CA ARG A 92 14.29 -17.79 17.24
C ARG A 92 14.04 -19.01 18.12
N ARG A 93 13.45 -20.05 17.52
CA ARG A 93 13.55 -21.42 17.93
C ARG A 93 15.04 -21.65 17.81
N ARG A 94 15.69 -21.38 18.93
CA ARG A 94 16.98 -21.92 19.31
C ARG A 94 16.78 -23.42 19.46
N THR A 95 16.31 -24.07 18.38
CA THR A 95 16.41 -25.50 18.20
C THR A 95 17.90 -25.73 18.19
N ARG A 96 18.42 -26.18 19.34
CA ARG A 96 19.65 -26.96 19.39
C ARG A 96 19.41 -28.14 18.44
N MET A 97 19.64 -27.96 17.15
CA MET A 97 19.56 -29.06 16.21
C MET A 97 20.87 -29.84 16.32
N PRO A 98 20.81 -31.15 16.61
CA PRO A 98 21.97 -32.02 16.63
C PRO A 98 22.60 -32.10 15.23
N LEU A 99 23.91 -32.31 15.20
CA LEU A 99 24.88 -32.13 14.11
C LEU A 99 24.64 -32.93 12.80
N TRP A 100 23.46 -33.51 12.54
CA TRP A 100 23.27 -34.58 11.53
C TRP A 100 22.51 -34.15 10.26
N LEU A 101 22.32 -32.84 10.00
CA LEU A 101 21.65 -32.33 8.79
C LEU A 101 22.59 -31.54 7.87
N ALA A 102 23.75 -32.12 7.56
CA ALA A 102 24.66 -31.63 6.52
C ALA A 102 24.55 -32.40 5.19
N ALA A 103 23.50 -33.21 4.98
CA ALA A 103 23.38 -34.07 3.79
C ALA A 103 21.98 -34.00 3.15
N ALA A 104 21.58 -32.85 2.61
CA ALA A 104 20.42 -32.75 1.72
C ALA A 104 20.42 -31.51 0.80
N ALA A 105 21.59 -31.07 0.32
CA ALA A 105 21.72 -29.85 -0.50
C ALA A 105 21.83 -30.09 -2.02
N ALA A 106 21.43 -31.26 -2.55
CA ALA A 106 21.75 -31.63 -3.95
C ALA A 106 20.57 -31.95 -4.89
N VAL A 107 19.29 -31.76 -4.51
CA VAL A 107 18.16 -32.24 -5.35
C VAL A 107 17.24 -31.12 -5.91
N ILE A 108 17.36 -29.86 -5.48
CA ILE A 108 16.33 -28.85 -5.82
C ILE A 108 16.59 -28.10 -7.15
N ILE A 109 17.78 -28.20 -7.76
CA ILE A 109 18.10 -27.47 -9.01
C ILE A 109 17.48 -28.13 -10.27
N GLY A 110 16.94 -29.35 -10.18
CA GLY A 110 16.46 -30.11 -11.35
C GLY A 110 15.03 -29.81 -11.85
N ILE A 111 14.19 -29.11 -11.09
CA ILE A 111 12.73 -29.05 -11.37
C ILE A 111 12.30 -27.75 -12.08
N MET A 112 13.12 -26.70 -12.12
CA MET A 112 12.73 -25.41 -12.72
C MET A 112 12.85 -25.33 -14.26
N ALA A 113 13.44 -26.31 -14.95
CA ALA A 113 13.70 -26.23 -16.39
C ALA A 113 12.55 -26.71 -17.30
N TRP A 114 11.44 -27.25 -16.78
CA TRP A 114 10.42 -27.90 -17.63
C TRP A 114 9.11 -27.11 -17.86
N ARG A 115 8.92 -25.95 -17.22
CA ARG A 115 7.63 -25.22 -17.31
C ARG A 115 7.54 -24.14 -18.41
N TRP A 116 8.53 -24.02 -19.30
CA TRP A 116 8.59 -22.96 -20.32
C TRP A 116 8.56 -23.51 -21.77
N THR A 117 7.63 -24.42 -22.12
CA THR A 117 7.41 -24.80 -23.53
C THR A 117 5.96 -25.04 -23.96
N ALA A 118 4.94 -24.76 -23.14
CA ALA A 118 3.54 -24.88 -23.59
C ALA A 118 2.99 -23.54 -24.11
N ARG A 119 3.18 -23.32 -25.42
CA ARG A 119 2.42 -22.37 -26.23
C ARG A 119 0.92 -22.68 -26.10
N VAL A 120 0.09 -21.67 -25.87
CA VAL A 120 -1.34 -21.76 -26.18
C VAL A 120 -1.66 -20.74 -27.25
N ALA A 121 -2.07 -21.27 -28.40
CA ALA A 121 -2.58 -20.54 -29.53
C ALA A 121 -3.89 -19.85 -29.16
N THR A 122 -3.98 -18.54 -29.38
CA THR A 122 -5.25 -17.80 -29.38
C THR A 122 -5.90 -17.90 -30.77
N PRO A 123 -7.07 -18.54 -30.92
CA PRO A 123 -7.91 -18.35 -32.10
C PRO A 123 -8.62 -16.99 -32.03
N PRO A 124 -8.81 -16.28 -33.16
CA PRO A 124 -9.70 -15.12 -33.20
C PRO A 124 -11.14 -15.60 -33.27
N THR A 125 -11.86 -15.59 -32.15
CA THR A 125 -13.32 -15.69 -32.16
C THR A 125 -13.91 -14.30 -32.25
N SER A 126 -14.18 -13.85 -33.48
CA SER A 126 -15.13 -12.77 -33.74
C SER A 126 -16.53 -13.26 -33.36
N VAL A 127 -17.02 -12.89 -32.19
CA VAL A 127 -18.43 -13.10 -31.82
C VAL A 127 -19.24 -11.92 -32.33
N ALA A 128 -20.26 -12.23 -33.11
CA ALA A 128 -21.22 -11.27 -33.62
C ALA A 128 -21.94 -10.54 -32.49
N THR A 129 -21.87 -9.21 -32.48
CA THR A 129 -22.65 -8.32 -31.64
C THR A 129 -24.14 -8.46 -31.98
N THR A 130 -24.86 -9.22 -31.17
CA THR A 130 -26.33 -9.13 -31.10
C THR A 130 -26.65 -7.87 -30.29
N PRO A 131 -27.49 -6.94 -30.79
CA PRO A 131 -27.89 -5.76 -30.03
C PRO A 131 -28.72 -6.21 -28.82
N SER A 132 -28.10 -6.13 -27.64
CA SER A 132 -28.74 -6.43 -26.37
C SER A 132 -29.87 -5.42 -26.10
N PRO A 133 -31.11 -5.87 -25.91
CA PRO A 133 -32.26 -5.00 -25.73
C PRO A 133 -32.14 -4.23 -24.42
N ALA A 134 -32.08 -2.90 -24.52
CA ALA A 134 -32.30 -1.95 -23.42
C ALA A 134 -31.70 -2.38 -22.08
N ALA A 135 -30.38 -2.56 -22.06
CA ALA A 135 -29.62 -2.84 -20.85
C ALA A 135 -29.92 -1.77 -19.79
N ALA A 136 -30.23 -2.21 -18.57
CA ALA A 136 -30.17 -1.37 -17.38
C ALA A 136 -28.83 -0.62 -17.42
N GLN A 137 -28.88 0.72 -17.42
CA GLN A 137 -27.71 1.56 -17.66
C GLN A 137 -26.73 1.40 -16.49
N ALA A 138 -25.77 0.49 -16.66
CA ALA A 138 -24.65 0.31 -15.76
C ALA A 138 -23.59 1.37 -16.08
N PHE A 139 -23.16 2.12 -15.07
CA PHE A 139 -22.13 3.14 -15.20
C PHE A 139 -20.85 2.67 -14.51
N ALA A 140 -19.71 2.67 -15.20
CA ALA A 140 -18.45 2.22 -14.64
C ALA A 140 -17.58 3.40 -14.18
N VAL A 141 -17.08 3.34 -12.95
CA VAL A 141 -16.20 4.34 -12.34
C VAL A 141 -14.90 3.67 -11.90
N LEU A 142 -13.78 4.10 -12.48
CA LEU A 142 -12.45 3.72 -12.00
C LEU A 142 -12.05 4.63 -10.84
N LEU A 143 -11.61 4.08 -9.72
CA LEU A 143 -10.99 4.81 -8.62
C LEU A 143 -9.53 4.37 -8.53
N ALA A 144 -8.62 5.32 -8.72
CA ALA A 144 -7.21 5.12 -8.48
C ALA A 144 -6.91 5.38 -7.00
N PRO A 145 -5.96 4.66 -6.38
CA PRO A 145 -5.54 4.97 -5.02
C PRO A 145 -5.04 6.40 -4.92
N GLY A 146 -5.35 7.06 -3.81
CA GLY A 146 -4.92 8.42 -3.52
C GLY A 146 -3.43 8.46 -3.18
N THR A 147 -2.56 8.31 -4.16
CA THR A 147 -1.13 8.59 -4.00
C THR A 147 -0.94 10.10 -4.07
N ARG A 148 -0.90 10.74 -2.89
CA ARG A 148 -0.42 12.12 -2.63
C ARG A 148 -1.33 13.31 -2.98
N SER A 149 -2.41 13.16 -3.75
CA SER A 149 -3.40 14.25 -3.90
C SER A 149 -4.59 13.99 -2.99
N ASP A 150 -4.72 14.79 -1.93
CA ASP A 150 -5.88 14.81 -1.01
C ASP A 150 -7.15 15.36 -1.69
N GLU A 151 -7.13 15.56 -3.01
CA GLU A 151 -8.26 16.08 -3.75
C GLU A 151 -9.26 14.96 -4.07
N PRO A 152 -10.47 14.99 -3.50
CA PRO A 152 -11.43 13.92 -3.70
C PRO A 152 -11.92 13.87 -5.15
N ARG A 153 -11.95 12.67 -5.72
CA ARG A 153 -12.38 12.47 -7.11
C ARG A 153 -13.86 12.81 -7.27
N ARG A 154 -14.19 13.73 -8.16
CA ARG A 154 -15.58 14.09 -8.47
C ARG A 154 -16.18 13.08 -9.44
N VAL A 155 -17.34 12.54 -9.10
CA VAL A 155 -18.09 11.56 -9.90
C VAL A 155 -19.48 12.12 -10.18
N MET A 156 -19.86 12.17 -11.46
CA MET A 156 -21.21 12.53 -11.90
C MET A 156 -21.90 11.28 -12.42
N LEU A 157 -23.04 10.92 -11.84
CA LEU A 157 -23.85 9.81 -12.32
C LEU A 157 -24.86 10.31 -13.36
N PRO A 158 -24.88 9.74 -14.58
CA PRO A 158 -25.91 10.08 -15.56
C PRO A 158 -27.33 9.80 -15.02
N PRO A 159 -28.33 10.62 -15.38
CA PRO A 159 -29.71 10.39 -14.98
C PRO A 159 -30.21 9.04 -15.52
N GLY A 160 -30.93 8.28 -14.69
CA GLY A 160 -31.42 6.95 -15.06
C GLY A 160 -30.43 5.80 -14.81
N THR A 161 -29.23 6.08 -14.31
CA THR A 161 -28.29 5.05 -13.85
C THR A 161 -28.90 4.27 -12.70
N GLN A 162 -29.00 2.94 -12.82
CA GLN A 162 -29.56 2.07 -11.78
C GLN A 162 -28.46 1.42 -10.94
N GLU A 163 -27.36 1.06 -11.58
CA GLU A 163 -26.24 0.34 -11.00
C GLU A 163 -24.93 1.00 -11.42
N VAL A 164 -24.01 1.09 -10.47
CA VAL A 164 -22.68 1.66 -10.67
C VAL A 164 -21.66 0.57 -10.38
N GLU A 165 -20.83 0.26 -11.37
CA GLU A 165 -19.65 -0.59 -11.19
C GLU A 165 -18.48 0.28 -10.75
N TRP A 166 -17.97 0.04 -9.56
CA TRP A 166 -16.79 0.71 -9.03
C TRP A 166 -15.59 -0.21 -9.19
N LYS A 167 -14.67 0.18 -10.07
CA LYS A 167 -13.40 -0.50 -10.26
C LYS A 167 -12.32 0.19 -9.42
N LEU A 168 -11.83 -0.49 -8.41
CA LEU A 168 -10.80 -0.03 -7.48
C LEU A 168 -9.44 -0.48 -8.01
N ALA A 169 -8.61 0.43 -8.51
CA ALA A 169 -7.22 0.10 -8.83
C ALA A 169 -6.40 0.01 -7.54
N LEU A 170 -5.41 -0.88 -7.50
CA LEU A 170 -4.61 -1.16 -6.31
C LEU A 170 -3.18 -0.64 -6.49
N ASP A 171 -2.57 -0.10 -5.43
CA ASP A 171 -1.17 0.36 -5.45
C ASP A 171 -0.18 -0.78 -5.60
N ALA A 172 -0.52 -1.93 -5.01
CA ALA A 172 0.24 -3.16 -5.07
C ALA A 172 -0.70 -4.34 -5.34
N PRO A 173 -0.23 -5.40 -6.01
CA PRO A 173 -1.02 -6.62 -6.19
C PRO A 173 -1.44 -7.21 -4.85
N LEU A 174 -2.70 -7.61 -4.72
CA LEU A 174 -3.19 -8.24 -3.50
C LEU A 174 -2.86 -9.74 -3.47
N PRO A 175 -2.53 -10.30 -2.29
CA PRO A 175 -2.50 -11.75 -2.14
C PRO A 175 -3.92 -12.32 -2.31
N PRO A 176 -4.04 -13.55 -2.83
CA PRO A 176 -5.35 -14.18 -3.04
C PRO A 176 -6.08 -14.37 -1.71
N GLY A 177 -7.37 -14.07 -1.67
CA GLY A 177 -8.17 -14.17 -0.45
C GLY A 177 -9.47 -13.39 -0.52
N GLU A 178 -10.22 -13.40 0.57
CA GLU A 178 -11.45 -12.61 0.71
C GLU A 178 -11.16 -11.24 1.32
N TYR A 179 -11.73 -10.21 0.72
CA TYR A 179 -11.60 -8.82 1.13
C TYR A 179 -12.97 -8.21 1.38
N SER A 180 -13.07 -7.43 2.46
CA SER A 180 -14.23 -6.61 2.77
C SER A 180 -14.05 -5.22 2.17
N ILE A 181 -15.05 -4.78 1.41
CA ILE A 181 -15.14 -3.42 0.89
C ILE A 181 -16.32 -2.73 1.58
N ARG A 182 -16.03 -1.66 2.33
CA ARG A 182 -17.02 -0.84 3.03
C ARG A 182 -17.08 0.54 2.40
N VAL A 183 -18.28 0.99 2.08
CA VAL A 183 -18.55 2.34 1.59
C VAL A 183 -19.15 3.14 2.73
N GLN A 184 -18.47 4.22 3.11
CA GLN A 184 -18.86 5.10 4.21
C GLN A 184 -19.16 6.50 3.71
N SER A 185 -20.20 7.14 4.26
CA SER A 185 -20.44 8.57 4.07
C SER A 185 -19.42 9.41 4.86
N GLN A 186 -19.36 10.72 4.60
CA GLN A 186 -18.54 11.65 5.38
C GLN A 186 -18.84 11.61 6.90
N ALA A 187 -20.07 11.25 7.29
CA ALA A 187 -20.46 11.09 8.68
C ALA A 187 -19.95 9.77 9.32
N GLY A 188 -19.20 8.95 8.57
CA GLY A 188 -18.70 7.65 9.03
C GLY A 188 -19.74 6.53 8.99
N GLN A 189 -20.95 6.79 8.48
CA GLN A 189 -21.99 5.77 8.37
C GLN A 189 -21.69 4.84 7.20
N THR A 190 -21.67 3.53 7.45
CA THR A 190 -21.58 2.51 6.40
C THR A 190 -22.87 2.48 5.58
N VAL A 191 -22.78 2.86 4.32
CA VAL A 191 -23.88 2.86 3.35
C VAL A 191 -23.97 1.52 2.63
N ALA A 192 -22.82 0.89 2.35
CA ALA A 192 -22.77 -0.44 1.75
C ALA A 192 -21.57 -1.23 2.26
N SER A 193 -21.70 -2.56 2.28
CA SER A 193 -20.61 -3.49 2.57
C SER A 193 -20.71 -4.68 1.61
N ARG A 194 -19.57 -5.08 1.05
CA ARG A 194 -19.44 -6.22 0.13
C ARG A 194 -18.20 -7.03 0.47
N THR A 195 -18.24 -8.32 0.17
CA THR A 195 -17.06 -9.19 0.21
C THR A 195 -16.72 -9.58 -1.22
N VAL A 196 -15.44 -9.48 -1.58
CA VAL A 196 -14.93 -9.87 -2.89
C VAL A 196 -13.74 -10.82 -2.71
N THR A 197 -13.60 -11.79 -3.61
CA THR A 197 -12.45 -12.67 -3.64
C THR A 197 -11.42 -12.11 -4.62
N ALA A 198 -10.24 -11.75 -4.14
CA ALA A 198 -9.14 -11.34 -4.99
C ALA A 198 -8.45 -12.58 -5.58
N ALA A 199 -8.21 -12.56 -6.89
CA ALA A 199 -7.34 -13.51 -7.54
C ALA A 199 -5.87 -13.26 -7.13
N ALA A 200 -4.99 -14.24 -7.38
CA ALA A 200 -3.56 -14.04 -7.21
C ALA A 200 -3.10 -12.88 -8.11
N ASP A 201 -2.33 -11.96 -7.52
CA ASP A 201 -1.79 -10.76 -8.18
C ASP A 201 -2.86 -9.82 -8.76
N ALA A 202 -4.05 -9.78 -8.16
CA ALA A 202 -5.10 -8.86 -8.58
C ALA A 202 -4.62 -7.40 -8.44
N THR A 203 -4.67 -6.64 -9.54
CA THR A 203 -4.33 -5.22 -9.60
C THR A 203 -5.56 -4.30 -9.58
N SER A 204 -6.76 -4.88 -9.66
CA SER A 204 -8.01 -4.17 -9.43
C SER A 204 -9.10 -5.07 -8.88
N LEU A 205 -10.07 -4.47 -8.18
CA LEU A 205 -11.29 -5.11 -7.68
C LEU A 205 -12.51 -4.36 -8.19
N SER A 206 -13.57 -5.06 -8.58
CA SER A 206 -14.85 -4.45 -8.97
C SER A 206 -15.93 -4.73 -7.92
N ILE A 207 -16.75 -3.73 -7.61
CA ILE A 207 -17.99 -3.89 -6.85
C ILE A 207 -19.15 -3.21 -7.57
N HIS A 208 -20.36 -3.76 -7.39
CA HIS A 208 -21.58 -3.17 -7.92
C HIS A 208 -22.42 -2.59 -6.78
N LEU A 209 -22.82 -1.32 -6.94
CA LEU A 209 -23.67 -0.60 -6.00
C LEU A 209 -24.89 -0.04 -6.74
N LEU A 210 -26.05 -0.04 -6.08
CA LEU A 210 -27.23 0.59 -6.66
C LEU A 210 -27.12 2.10 -6.51
N ALA A 211 -27.39 2.84 -7.59
CA ALA A 211 -27.32 4.30 -7.58
C ALA A 211 -28.27 4.91 -6.55
N ARG A 212 -29.43 4.27 -6.31
CA ARG A 212 -30.41 4.71 -5.31
C ARG A 212 -29.92 4.65 -3.86
N ASP A 213 -28.90 3.85 -3.59
CA ASP A 213 -28.32 3.71 -2.25
C ASP A 213 -27.29 4.82 -1.98
N LEU A 214 -26.89 5.59 -3.02
CA LEU A 214 -25.87 6.62 -2.96
C LEU A 214 -26.49 8.01 -3.10
N ALA A 215 -26.68 8.71 -1.98
CA ALA A 215 -27.07 10.12 -2.00
C ALA A 215 -25.90 11.01 -2.51
N PRO A 216 -26.16 12.18 -3.11
CA PRO A 216 -25.10 13.15 -3.41
C PRO A 216 -24.31 13.53 -2.14
N GLY A 217 -22.97 13.55 -2.22
CA GLY A 217 -22.11 13.83 -1.07
C GLY A 217 -20.71 13.21 -1.15
N SER A 218 -19.94 13.36 -0.06
CA SER A 218 -18.59 12.82 0.05
C SER A 218 -18.59 11.41 0.66
N TYR A 219 -17.79 10.52 0.07
CA TYR A 219 -17.70 9.11 0.45
C TYR A 219 -16.26 8.63 0.57
N ARG A 220 -16.09 7.59 1.38
CA ARG A 220 -14.88 6.78 1.47
C ARG A 220 -15.19 5.32 1.17
N ILE A 221 -14.36 4.69 0.35
CA ILE A 221 -14.34 3.24 0.17
C ILE A 221 -13.14 2.71 0.93
N LEU A 222 -13.36 1.81 1.88
CA LEU A 222 -12.34 1.15 2.68
C LEU A 222 -12.21 -0.30 2.22
N LEU A 223 -10.98 -0.72 1.93
CA LEU A 223 -10.63 -2.09 1.56
C LEU A 223 -9.78 -2.71 2.68
N ALA A 224 -10.22 -3.84 3.22
CA ALA A 224 -9.49 -4.60 4.25
C ALA A 224 -9.66 -6.11 4.02
N PRO A 225 -8.78 -6.98 4.53
CA PRO A 225 -8.99 -8.42 4.52
C PRO A 225 -10.27 -8.78 5.27
N ALA A 226 -11.09 -9.69 4.74
CA ALA A 226 -12.34 -10.08 5.37
C ALA A 226 -12.14 -10.69 6.77
N ALA A 227 -11.01 -11.39 6.96
CA ALA A 227 -10.62 -11.97 8.24
C ALA A 227 -10.20 -10.93 9.30
N ASN A 228 -9.79 -9.73 8.88
CA ASN A 228 -9.34 -8.66 9.77
C ASN A 228 -9.76 -7.29 9.23
N PRO A 229 -11.02 -6.85 9.48
CA PRO A 229 -11.58 -5.64 8.89
C PRO A 229 -10.91 -4.34 9.38
N ASP A 230 -10.10 -4.42 10.44
CA ASP A 230 -9.36 -3.27 10.99
C ASP A 230 -7.99 -3.07 10.33
N ASP A 231 -7.51 -4.06 9.56
CA ASP A 231 -6.25 -3.98 8.81
C ASP A 231 -6.50 -3.37 7.44
N LEU A 232 -6.59 -2.04 7.41
CA LEU A 232 -6.90 -1.29 6.20
C LEU A 232 -5.77 -1.42 5.17
N VAL A 233 -6.10 -1.96 4.00
CA VAL A 233 -5.16 -2.15 2.89
C VAL A 233 -5.15 -0.94 1.96
N ASN A 234 -6.32 -0.41 1.62
CA ASN A 234 -6.43 0.79 0.80
C ASN A 234 -7.69 1.60 1.14
N ALA A 235 -7.67 2.89 0.82
CA ALA A 235 -8.81 3.78 0.96
C ALA A 235 -8.94 4.73 -0.22
N TYR A 236 -10.18 4.93 -0.67
CA TYR A 236 -10.51 5.79 -1.80
C TYR A 236 -11.50 6.85 -1.37
N THR A 237 -11.29 8.10 -1.76
CA THR A 237 -12.17 9.23 -1.47
C THR A 237 -12.79 9.77 -2.75
N PHE A 238 -14.11 9.96 -2.76
CA PHE A 238 -14.80 10.55 -3.90
C PHE A 238 -15.98 11.43 -3.45
N VAL A 239 -16.35 12.37 -4.31
CA VAL A 239 -17.53 13.23 -4.14
C VAL A 239 -18.51 12.90 -5.25
N LEU A 240 -19.70 12.48 -4.86
CA LEU A 240 -20.81 12.19 -5.76
C LEU A 240 -21.67 13.44 -5.96
N HIS A 241 -21.80 13.88 -7.20
CA HIS A 241 -22.69 14.97 -7.57
C HIS A 241 -23.96 14.43 -8.21
N ALA A 242 -25.09 15.07 -7.93
CA ALA A 242 -26.30 14.86 -8.71
C ALA A 242 -26.07 15.32 -10.15
N ALA A 243 -26.68 14.61 -11.12
CA ALA A 243 -26.77 15.14 -12.47
C ALA A 243 -27.53 16.49 -12.44
N PRO A 244 -27.07 17.48 -13.22
CA PRO A 244 -27.80 18.73 -13.39
C PRO A 244 -29.16 18.53 -14.08
#